data_AF-A0A4S8YY59-F1
#
_entry.id   AF-A0A4S8YY59-F1
#
_cell.length_a   1.000
_cell.length_b   1.000
_cell.length_c   1.000
_cell.angle_alpha   90.00
_cell.angle_beta   90.00
_cell.angle_gamma   90.00
#
_symmetry.space_group_name_H-M   'P 1'
#
loop_
_entity.id
_entity.type
_entity.pdbx_description
1 polymer ?
#
loop_
_entity_poly.entity_id
_entity_poly.type
_entity_poly.pdbx_seq_one_letter_code
_entity_poly.pdbx_strand_id
1 'polypeptide(L)'
;MSVLFTSISAGNTVSIQDVRETFAKLNVSVPESEEDDYQKLLAAIHDCAETVAALPDSHPPTDLERFPRNNVHRPTLEENILGHAWAHTFSIKDKNPAGCLTGKTVCLKDCICVAGVPQLLGTDIIDPWTPEADATVVRWALEAGAEIVGTAHCENWCQSTSSFSSAQGVVHNPYAEGYSAGGSTSGAAALVAGGFVDIGIGADQGGSIRVPASLCGCVGLKPTHGLVPYTGIASNDPIDDHAGPLARTVMEVAQCLDAISGYDGIDDRSLGAPKHGTTTFASDLLSNPGAKGMRIGVLTEAFEIALLDKDVKDLVLSAANKFKDLGATVEEVSVPMHPLGIAIWTIQQRISGYLALQGHQTGRHSYGLTGLEEAKLPWTQEKFDKCAFQQPKTYP
;
A
#
# COMPACT_ATOMS: atom_id res chain seq x y z
N MET A 1 -33.57 17.04 3.86
CA MET A 1 -33.01 15.86 4.56
C MET A 1 -34.14 15.16 5.31
N SER A 2 -34.16 13.82 5.36
CA SER A 2 -35.20 13.05 6.08
C SER A 2 -35.03 13.08 7.61
N VAL A 3 -33.84 13.45 8.09
CA VAL A 3 -33.54 13.73 9.50
C VAL A 3 -33.28 15.24 9.62
N LEU A 4 -33.96 15.90 10.57
CA LEU A 4 -33.86 17.34 10.79
C LEU A 4 -33.20 17.61 12.15
N PHE A 5 -32.03 18.25 12.13
CA PHE A 5 -31.41 18.83 13.30
C PHE A 5 -31.73 20.32 13.35
N THR A 6 -32.35 20.79 14.44
CA THR A 6 -32.73 22.21 14.62
C THR A 6 -32.02 22.87 15.80
N SER A 7 -31.30 22.10 16.63
CA SER A 7 -30.53 22.64 17.74
C SER A 7 -29.17 23.13 17.23
N ILE A 8 -29.04 24.45 17.09
CA ILE A 8 -27.77 25.12 16.78
C ILE A 8 -27.13 25.56 18.10
N SER A 9 -25.85 25.26 18.27
CA SER A 9 -25.06 25.61 19.45
C SER A 9 -24.87 27.12 19.55
N ALA A 10 -24.87 27.66 20.77
CA ALA A 10 -24.77 29.10 21.00
C ALA A 10 -23.44 29.73 20.53
N GLY A 11 -22.42 28.90 20.27
CA GLY A 11 -21.09 29.30 19.78
C GLY A 11 -20.82 28.93 18.33
N ASN A 12 -21.84 28.51 17.57
CA ASN A 12 -21.68 28.12 16.17
C ASN A 12 -21.13 29.29 15.31
N THR A 13 -20.14 28.99 14.48
CA THR A 13 -19.40 30.01 13.70
C THR A 13 -19.90 30.19 12.27
N VAL A 14 -20.87 29.38 11.81
CA VAL A 14 -21.36 29.42 10.42
C VAL A 14 -22.08 30.74 10.15
N SER A 15 -21.68 31.40 9.06
CA SER A 15 -22.16 32.70 8.64
C SER A 15 -22.92 32.65 7.31
N ILE A 16 -23.59 33.76 6.95
CA ILE A 16 -24.20 33.93 5.62
C ILE A 16 -23.12 33.87 4.52
N GLN A 17 -21.89 34.30 4.81
CA GLN A 17 -20.80 34.25 3.85
C GLN A 17 -20.45 32.80 3.49
N ASP A 18 -20.44 31.88 4.46
CA ASP A 18 -20.21 30.44 4.21
C ASP A 18 -21.30 29.84 3.31
N VAL A 19 -22.55 30.29 3.46
CA VAL A 19 -23.65 29.90 2.57
C VAL A 19 -23.38 30.37 1.15
N ARG A 20 -23.05 31.66 0.97
CA ARG A 20 -22.75 32.25 -0.35
C ARG A 20 -21.59 31.54 -1.03
N GLU A 21 -20.51 31.27 -0.29
CA GLU A 21 -19.34 30.56 -0.79
C GLU A 21 -19.67 29.12 -1.18
N THR A 22 -20.52 28.44 -0.42
CA THR A 22 -20.98 27.08 -0.74
C THR A 22 -21.79 27.05 -2.03
N PHE A 23 -22.71 28.01 -2.24
CA PHE A 23 -23.47 28.13 -3.49
C PHE A 23 -22.57 28.54 -4.68
N ALA A 24 -21.59 29.41 -4.45
CA ALA A 24 -20.66 29.85 -5.49
C ALA A 24 -19.84 28.69 -6.08
N LYS A 25 -19.54 27.64 -5.30
CA LYS A 25 -18.90 26.40 -5.81
C LYS A 25 -19.72 25.70 -6.89
N LEU A 26 -21.03 25.91 -6.91
CA LEU A 26 -21.96 25.37 -7.90
C LEU A 26 -22.29 26.39 -9.01
N ASN A 27 -21.61 27.54 -9.04
CA ASN A 27 -21.88 28.68 -9.94
C ASN A 27 -23.31 29.21 -9.82
N VAL A 28 -23.89 29.17 -8.62
CA VAL A 28 -25.23 29.72 -8.33
C VAL A 28 -25.16 30.65 -7.12
N SER A 29 -26.23 31.42 -6.90
CA SER A 29 -26.40 32.29 -5.73
C SER A 29 -27.66 31.91 -4.97
N VAL A 30 -27.62 32.04 -3.65
CA VAL A 30 -28.81 31.96 -2.79
C VAL A 30 -29.59 33.29 -2.88
N PRO A 31 -30.93 33.29 -2.98
CA PRO A 31 -31.72 34.50 -2.86
C PRO A 31 -31.53 35.12 -1.47
N GLU A 32 -31.39 36.45 -1.37
CA GLU A 32 -31.22 37.15 -0.08
C GLU A 32 -32.31 36.79 0.94
N SER A 33 -33.54 36.55 0.48
CA SER A 33 -34.68 36.15 1.33
C SER A 33 -34.56 34.76 1.95
N GLU A 34 -33.66 33.91 1.45
CA GLU A 34 -33.47 32.52 1.91
C GLU A 34 -32.14 32.33 2.67
N GLU A 35 -31.27 33.34 2.71
CA GLU A 35 -29.93 33.24 3.30
C GLU A 35 -29.94 32.77 4.77
N ASP A 36 -30.84 33.32 5.57
CA ASP A 36 -30.99 32.96 6.98
C ASP A 36 -31.42 31.50 7.18
N ASP A 37 -32.24 30.96 6.28
CA ASP A 37 -32.72 29.59 6.38
C ASP A 37 -31.62 28.59 5.97
N TYR A 38 -30.87 28.89 4.91
CA TYR A 38 -29.70 28.09 4.55
C TYR A 38 -28.58 28.19 5.58
N GLN A 39 -28.38 29.35 6.22
CA GLN A 39 -27.41 29.50 7.29
C GLN A 39 -27.75 28.59 8.46
N LYS A 40 -29.02 28.53 8.89
CA LYS A 40 -29.45 27.63 9.96
C LYS A 40 -29.24 26.16 9.60
N LEU A 41 -29.53 25.77 8.36
CA LEU A 41 -29.32 24.40 7.89
C LEU A 41 -27.83 24.04 7.89
N LEU A 42 -26.96 24.93 7.40
CA LEU A 42 -25.52 24.73 7.38
C LEU A 42 -24.92 24.70 8.80
N ALA A 43 -25.39 25.58 9.69
CA ALA A 43 -25.00 25.61 11.10
C ALA A 43 -25.38 24.32 11.83
N ALA A 44 -26.59 23.79 11.59
CA ALA A 44 -27.01 22.51 12.16
C ALA A 44 -26.14 21.35 11.66
N ILE A 45 -25.79 21.32 10.37
CA ILE A 45 -24.88 20.31 9.80
C ILE A 45 -23.48 20.44 10.42
N HIS A 46 -22.98 21.66 10.60
CA HIS A 46 -21.72 21.92 11.26
C HIS A 46 -21.71 21.35 12.68
N ASP A 47 -22.72 21.62 13.50
CA ASP A 47 -22.77 21.08 14.87
C ASP A 47 -22.88 19.54 14.89
N CYS A 48 -23.56 18.93 13.91
CA CYS A 48 -23.54 17.48 13.75
C CYS A 48 -22.12 16.97 13.44
N ALA A 49 -21.38 17.65 12.55
CA ALA A 49 -20.00 17.30 12.23
C ALA A 49 -19.09 17.43 13.46
N GLU A 50 -19.18 18.53 14.20
CA GLU A 50 -18.44 18.75 15.46
C GLU A 50 -18.78 17.70 16.52
N THR A 51 -20.06 17.31 16.63
CA THR A 51 -20.49 16.26 17.56
C THR A 51 -19.82 14.92 17.22
N VAL A 52 -19.75 14.57 15.93
CA VAL A 52 -19.09 13.33 15.48
C VAL A 52 -17.57 13.43 15.65
N ALA A 53 -16.96 14.57 15.31
CA ALA A 53 -15.53 14.82 15.46
C ALA A 53 -15.07 14.80 16.93
N ALA A 54 -15.95 15.12 17.87
CA ALA A 54 -15.68 15.05 19.30
C ALA A 54 -15.81 13.62 19.89
N LEU A 55 -16.31 12.64 19.12
CA LEU A 55 -16.30 11.24 19.55
C LEU A 55 -14.86 10.70 19.54
N PRO A 56 -14.52 9.77 20.45
CA PRO A 56 -13.21 9.14 20.42
C PRO A 56 -13.03 8.33 19.13
N ASP A 57 -11.82 8.40 18.56
CA ASP A 57 -11.44 7.58 17.42
C ASP A 57 -11.48 6.09 17.77
N SER A 58 -11.92 5.28 16.80
CA SER A 58 -11.97 3.83 16.91
C SER A 58 -10.78 3.22 16.16
N HIS A 59 -9.85 2.63 16.91
CA HIS A 59 -8.66 1.99 16.35
C HIS A 59 -8.80 0.47 16.30
N PRO A 60 -8.25 -0.20 15.27
CA PRO A 60 -8.07 -1.65 15.28
C PRO A 60 -7.29 -2.09 16.53
N PRO A 61 -7.65 -3.24 17.12
CA PRO A 61 -7.02 -3.71 18.35
C PRO A 61 -5.53 -3.97 18.12
N THR A 62 -4.69 -3.39 18.99
CA THR A 62 -3.24 -3.57 18.98
C THR A 62 -2.79 -4.08 20.36
N ASP A 63 -2.32 -5.32 20.40
CA ASP A 63 -1.87 -5.98 21.64
C ASP A 63 -0.37 -5.77 21.85
N LEU A 64 -0.01 -4.61 22.43
CA LEU A 64 1.38 -4.26 22.74
C LEU A 64 1.98 -5.12 23.86
N GLU A 65 1.14 -5.75 24.70
CA GLU A 65 1.62 -6.66 25.74
C GLU A 65 2.06 -8.00 25.14
N ARG A 66 1.28 -8.56 24.21
CA ARG A 66 1.62 -9.80 23.49
C ARG A 66 2.72 -9.58 22.47
N PHE A 67 2.70 -8.44 21.77
CA PHE A 67 3.63 -8.09 20.70
C PHE A 67 4.43 -6.82 21.04
N PRO A 68 5.36 -6.87 22.01
CA PRO A 68 6.14 -5.69 22.39
C PRO A 68 7.02 -5.21 21.24
N ARG A 69 7.13 -3.88 21.08
CA ARG A 69 8.04 -3.23 20.13
C ARG A 69 9.39 -3.04 20.79
N ASN A 70 10.38 -3.82 20.36
CA ASN A 70 11.73 -3.76 20.93
C ASN A 70 12.68 -3.07 19.95
N ASN A 71 13.55 -2.21 20.49
CA ASN A 71 14.66 -1.58 19.76
C ASN A 71 14.24 -0.84 18.49
N VAL A 72 13.11 -0.14 18.51
CA VAL A 72 12.66 0.70 17.39
C VAL A 72 13.64 1.85 17.20
N HIS A 73 14.34 1.85 16.06
CA HIS A 73 15.22 2.94 15.69
C HIS A 73 15.36 3.05 14.17
N ARG A 74 15.77 4.24 13.73
CA ARG A 74 16.17 4.51 12.36
C ARG A 74 17.64 4.09 12.18
N PRO A 75 17.97 3.24 11.20
CA PRO A 75 19.35 2.84 10.96
C PRO A 75 20.26 4.03 10.66
N THR A 76 21.45 4.00 11.25
CA THR A 76 22.57 4.88 10.89
C THR A 76 23.07 4.59 9.46
N LEU A 77 23.98 5.40 8.95
CA LEU A 77 24.58 5.15 7.62
C LEU A 77 25.37 3.84 7.62
N GLU A 78 26.00 3.49 8.75
CA GLU A 78 26.78 2.28 8.92
C GLU A 78 25.92 1.01 9.09
N GLU A 79 24.71 1.15 9.66
CA GLU A 79 23.75 0.05 9.81
C GLU A 79 22.92 -0.20 8.54
N ASN A 80 22.88 0.79 7.63
CA ASN A 80 22.17 0.69 6.38
C ASN A 80 22.85 -0.29 5.43
N ILE A 81 22.03 -1.01 4.68
CA ILE A 81 22.46 -2.01 3.70
C ILE A 81 21.73 -1.77 2.38
N LEU A 82 22.40 -2.11 1.27
CA LEU A 82 21.86 -1.96 -0.09
C LEU A 82 21.39 -0.51 -0.36
N GLY A 83 22.19 0.48 0.05
CA GLY A 83 21.78 1.87 0.09
C GLY A 83 20.95 2.13 1.33
N HIS A 84 19.66 2.43 1.19
CA HIS A 84 18.76 2.74 2.29
C HIS A 84 17.60 1.74 2.40
N ALA A 85 17.85 0.43 2.28
CA ALA A 85 16.77 -0.57 2.18
C ALA A 85 15.84 -0.64 3.41
N TRP A 86 16.31 -0.19 4.58
CA TRP A 86 15.51 -0.06 5.80
C TRP A 86 15.03 1.38 6.01
N ALA A 87 13.78 1.53 6.42
CA ALA A 87 13.26 2.79 6.97
C ALA A 87 13.45 2.81 8.49
N HIS A 88 12.99 1.76 9.17
CA HIS A 88 13.21 1.51 10.60
C HIS A 88 13.50 0.03 10.84
N THR A 89 14.31 -0.26 11.86
CA THR A 89 14.57 -1.63 12.33
C THR A 89 14.08 -1.79 13.75
N PHE A 90 13.58 -2.98 14.08
CA PHE A 90 13.02 -3.33 15.38
C PHE A 90 12.90 -4.86 15.51
N SER A 91 12.36 -5.34 16.62
CA SER A 91 11.92 -6.74 16.75
C SER A 91 10.55 -6.78 17.43
N ILE A 92 9.56 -7.31 16.71
CA ILE A 92 8.22 -7.59 17.20
C ILE A 92 7.95 -9.07 16.95
N LYS A 93 7.65 -9.81 18.01
CA LYS A 93 7.26 -11.22 17.92
C LYS A 93 6.34 -11.58 19.06
N ASP A 94 5.56 -12.64 18.86
CA ASP A 94 4.80 -13.25 19.94
C ASP A 94 5.75 -13.78 21.02
N LYS A 95 5.31 -13.71 22.28
CA LYS A 95 5.98 -14.38 23.40
C LYS A 95 5.95 -15.89 23.24
N ASN A 96 4.91 -16.43 22.59
CA ASN A 96 4.76 -17.86 22.29
C ASN A 96 4.44 -18.07 20.79
N PRO A 97 5.45 -17.97 19.90
CA PRO A 97 5.24 -18.06 18.45
C PRO A 97 4.63 -19.42 18.06
N ALA A 98 3.56 -19.37 17.26
CA ALA A 98 2.91 -20.54 16.68
C ALA A 98 2.26 -20.15 15.34
N GLY A 99 2.10 -21.13 14.44
CA GLY A 99 1.52 -20.91 13.12
C GLY A 99 2.50 -21.13 11.98
N CYS A 100 2.03 -20.93 10.74
CA CYS A 100 2.75 -21.28 9.52
C CYS A 100 4.00 -20.43 9.24
N LEU A 101 4.17 -19.29 9.92
CA LEU A 101 5.33 -18.40 9.79
C LEU A 101 6.30 -18.50 10.97
N THR A 102 6.13 -19.48 11.87
CA THR A 102 7.04 -19.68 13.00
C THR A 102 8.48 -19.84 12.51
N GLY A 103 9.37 -18.99 13.04
CA GLY A 103 10.79 -18.98 12.70
C GLY A 103 11.14 -18.20 11.43
N LYS A 104 10.18 -17.48 10.83
CA LYS A 104 10.40 -16.58 9.69
C LYS A 104 10.53 -15.14 10.15
N THR A 105 11.48 -14.44 9.54
CA THR A 105 11.63 -12.98 9.64
C THR A 105 10.82 -12.28 8.55
N VAL A 106 10.10 -11.22 8.93
CA VAL A 106 9.26 -10.43 8.02
C VAL A 106 9.68 -8.96 8.08
N CYS A 107 9.81 -8.33 6.92
CA CYS A 107 9.82 -6.86 6.80
C CYS A 107 8.53 -6.35 6.16
N LEU A 108 8.14 -5.13 6.49
CA LEU A 108 6.92 -4.50 5.99
C LEU A 108 7.29 -3.28 5.18
N LYS A 109 6.70 -3.06 4.01
CA LYS A 109 6.84 -1.78 3.32
C LYS A 109 6.42 -0.63 4.24
N ASP A 110 7.17 0.47 4.24
CA ASP A 110 6.97 1.61 5.17
C ASP A 110 5.64 2.36 5.03
N CYS A 111 4.76 1.96 4.12
CA CYS A 111 3.37 2.44 4.04
C CYS A 111 2.35 1.55 4.80
N ILE A 112 2.81 0.46 5.41
CA ILE A 112 2.00 -0.48 6.19
C ILE A 112 2.14 -0.10 7.66
N CYS A 113 1.08 0.36 8.30
CA CYS A 113 1.12 0.88 9.67
C CYS A 113 1.60 -0.17 10.66
N VAL A 114 2.55 0.23 11.51
CA VAL A 114 2.99 -0.51 12.69
C VAL A 114 2.85 0.40 13.89
N ALA A 115 2.03 0.01 14.86
CA ALA A 115 1.75 0.89 16.00
C ALA A 115 3.04 1.23 16.76
N GLY A 116 3.24 2.53 17.02
CA GLY A 116 4.40 3.06 17.75
C GLY A 116 5.70 3.15 16.93
N VAL A 117 5.68 2.86 15.63
CA VAL A 117 6.85 3.00 14.74
C VAL A 117 6.61 4.16 13.76
N PRO A 118 7.48 5.19 13.71
CA PRO A 118 7.33 6.29 12.76
C PRO A 118 7.35 5.82 11.30
N GLN A 119 6.49 6.39 10.46
CA GLN A 119 6.46 6.12 9.00
C GLN A 119 6.94 7.34 8.22
N LEU A 120 7.76 7.08 7.19
CA LEU A 120 8.38 8.07 6.33
C LEU A 120 7.68 8.19 4.98
N LEU A 121 7.04 7.12 4.48
CA LEU A 121 6.35 7.07 3.18
C LEU A 121 7.23 7.51 1.98
N GLY A 122 8.55 7.37 2.12
CA GLY A 122 9.53 7.79 1.12
C GLY A 122 9.56 9.30 0.85
N THR A 123 8.96 10.13 1.71
CA THR A 123 8.74 11.55 1.46
C THR A 123 9.31 12.44 2.57
N ASP A 124 9.63 13.69 2.24
CA ASP A 124 9.97 14.78 3.18
C ASP A 124 8.93 15.93 3.12
N ILE A 125 7.86 15.74 2.33
CA ILE A 125 6.74 16.67 2.18
C ILE A 125 6.00 16.82 3.52
N ILE A 126 5.86 15.72 4.26
CA ILE A 126 5.26 15.68 5.58
C ILE A 126 6.30 15.21 6.60
N ASP A 127 6.16 15.66 7.84
CA ASP A 127 6.94 15.10 8.94
C ASP A 127 6.54 13.64 9.15
N PRO A 128 7.47 12.78 9.62
CA PRO A 128 7.13 11.41 9.97
C PRO A 128 5.98 11.37 10.99
N TRP A 129 5.00 10.52 10.74
CA TRP A 129 3.87 10.31 11.63
C TRP A 129 3.96 8.92 12.25
N THR A 130 3.43 8.74 13.46
CA THR A 130 3.48 7.46 14.17
C THR A 130 2.07 6.87 14.25
N PRO A 131 1.79 5.72 13.61
CA PRO A 131 0.49 5.07 13.69
C PRO A 131 0.16 4.62 15.11
N GLU A 132 -1.12 4.72 15.46
CA GLU A 132 -1.65 4.24 16.75
C GLU A 132 -2.05 2.76 16.72
N ALA A 133 -2.24 2.19 15.52
CA ALA A 133 -2.68 0.82 15.33
C ALA A 133 -1.84 0.06 14.29
N ASP A 134 -1.75 -1.25 14.47
CA ASP A 134 -1.22 -2.14 13.45
C ASP A 134 -2.18 -2.30 12.27
N ALA A 135 -1.61 -2.37 11.06
CA ALA A 135 -2.35 -2.85 9.91
C ALA A 135 -2.78 -4.32 10.12
N THR A 136 -3.88 -4.73 9.50
CA THR A 136 -4.41 -6.10 9.65
C THR A 136 -3.35 -7.15 9.28
N VAL A 137 -2.58 -6.91 8.22
CA VAL A 137 -1.50 -7.82 7.77
C VAL A 137 -0.36 -7.96 8.79
N VAL A 138 -0.11 -6.94 9.60
CA VAL A 138 0.92 -6.97 10.66
C VAL A 138 0.47 -7.88 11.79
N ARG A 139 -0.75 -7.66 12.29
CA ARG A 139 -1.35 -8.48 13.34
C ARG A 139 -1.44 -9.95 12.91
N TRP A 140 -1.91 -10.23 11.70
CA TRP A 140 -2.04 -11.60 11.19
C TRP A 140 -0.70 -12.30 10.95
N ALA A 141 0.33 -11.60 10.47
CA ALA A 141 1.66 -12.17 10.35
C ALA A 141 2.25 -12.55 11.73
N LEU A 142 2.08 -11.68 12.74
CA LEU A 142 2.51 -11.94 14.12
C LEU A 142 1.74 -13.12 14.75
N GLU A 143 0.41 -13.16 14.57
CA GLU A 143 -0.45 -14.26 15.04
C GLU A 143 -0.12 -15.60 14.36
N ALA A 144 0.45 -15.57 13.14
CA ALA A 144 0.96 -16.74 12.43
C ALA A 144 2.39 -17.13 12.82
N GLY A 145 3.00 -16.43 13.77
CA GLY A 145 4.29 -16.79 14.38
C GLY A 145 5.51 -16.11 13.78
N ALA A 146 5.33 -15.12 12.90
CA ALA A 146 6.45 -14.37 12.33
C ALA A 146 7.14 -13.45 13.38
N GLU A 147 8.43 -13.19 13.17
CA GLU A 147 9.14 -12.08 13.79
C GLU A 147 9.24 -10.93 12.78
N ILE A 148 8.61 -9.79 13.07
CA ILE A 148 8.70 -8.60 12.23
C ILE A 148 9.92 -7.78 12.67
N VAL A 149 10.85 -7.57 11.73
CA VAL A 149 12.20 -7.04 12.03
C VAL A 149 12.43 -5.60 11.56
N GLY A 150 11.44 -4.98 10.89
CA GLY A 150 11.57 -3.60 10.44
C GLY A 150 10.52 -3.18 9.43
N THR A 151 10.46 -1.87 9.19
CA THR A 151 9.84 -1.31 7.98
C THR A 151 10.90 -1.08 6.91
N ALA A 152 10.64 -1.58 5.72
CA ALA A 152 11.50 -1.48 4.56
C ALA A 152 11.13 -0.25 3.73
N HIS A 153 12.16 0.33 3.13
CA HIS A 153 12.09 1.52 2.30
C HIS A 153 11.01 1.43 1.21
N CYS A 154 10.36 2.56 0.95
CA CYS A 154 9.48 2.73 -0.19
C CYS A 154 9.73 4.06 -0.90
N GLU A 155 9.28 4.11 -2.15
CA GLU A 155 9.40 5.28 -3.01
C GLU A 155 8.51 6.43 -2.51
N ASN A 156 8.84 7.67 -2.87
CA ASN A 156 8.11 8.87 -2.47
C ASN A 156 6.60 8.77 -2.79
N TRP A 157 5.77 8.74 -1.74
CA TRP A 157 4.32 8.48 -1.79
C TRP A 157 3.94 7.20 -2.55
N CYS A 158 4.85 6.23 -2.61
CA CYS A 158 4.74 5.02 -3.40
C CYS A 158 4.59 5.23 -4.93
N GLN A 159 4.91 6.44 -5.45
CA GLN A 159 4.63 6.88 -6.84
C GLN A 159 5.75 6.60 -7.85
N SER A 160 6.54 5.54 -7.67
CA SER A 160 7.61 5.17 -8.62
C SER A 160 7.80 3.67 -8.69
N THR A 161 8.10 3.17 -9.89
CA THR A 161 8.51 1.78 -10.16
C THR A 161 10.02 1.58 -10.14
N SER A 162 10.79 2.61 -9.78
CA SER A 162 12.25 2.59 -9.66
C SER A 162 12.70 3.13 -8.32
N SER A 163 13.82 2.62 -7.80
CA SER A 163 14.27 2.81 -6.41
C SER A 163 15.15 4.04 -6.15
N PHE A 164 14.82 5.16 -6.81
CA PHE A 164 15.53 6.44 -6.63
C PHE A 164 14.63 7.58 -6.16
N SER A 165 13.31 7.37 -6.07
CA SER A 165 12.39 8.48 -5.93
C SER A 165 12.25 9.01 -4.50
N SER A 166 12.65 8.20 -3.53
CA SER A 166 12.49 8.47 -2.10
C SER A 166 13.41 9.60 -1.62
N ALA A 167 12.88 10.46 -0.74
CA ALA A 167 13.66 11.53 -0.10
C ALA A 167 14.71 10.98 0.89
N GLN A 168 14.59 9.70 1.27
CA GLN A 168 15.43 9.03 2.26
C GLN A 168 16.68 8.42 1.64
N GLY A 169 16.82 8.48 0.31
CA GLY A 169 17.94 7.95 -0.45
C GLY A 169 17.53 6.84 -1.41
N VAL A 170 18.52 6.22 -2.05
CA VAL A 170 18.29 5.19 -3.07
C VAL A 170 18.40 3.78 -2.46
N VAL A 171 17.71 2.82 -3.07
CA VAL A 171 17.90 1.39 -2.78
C VAL A 171 18.60 0.74 -3.97
N HIS A 172 19.70 0.05 -3.70
CA HIS A 172 20.47 -0.66 -4.70
C HIS A 172 19.97 -2.09 -4.90
N ASN A 173 20.06 -2.57 -6.13
CA ASN A 173 19.79 -3.97 -6.45
C ASN A 173 20.82 -4.87 -5.74
N PRO A 174 20.42 -5.93 -5.02
CA PRO A 174 21.34 -6.81 -4.30
C PRO A 174 22.31 -7.58 -5.21
N TYR A 175 22.00 -7.69 -6.51
CA TYR A 175 22.86 -8.35 -7.49
C TYR A 175 23.69 -7.38 -8.34
N ALA A 176 23.45 -6.07 -8.22
CA ALA A 176 24.15 -5.04 -8.99
C ALA A 176 24.07 -3.69 -8.27
N GLU A 177 25.10 -3.36 -7.49
CA GLU A 177 25.20 -2.06 -6.82
C GLU A 177 25.12 -0.90 -7.83
N GLY A 178 24.43 0.19 -7.45
CA GLY A 178 24.15 1.32 -8.35
C GLY A 178 22.98 1.10 -9.33
N TYR A 179 22.48 -0.13 -9.49
CA TYR A 179 21.28 -0.40 -10.28
C TYR A 179 20.01 -0.35 -9.44
N SER A 180 18.88 -0.09 -10.10
CA SER A 180 17.57 -0.03 -9.46
C SER A 180 17.15 -1.40 -8.92
N ALA A 181 16.67 -1.41 -7.68
CA ALA A 181 15.96 -2.54 -7.08
C ALA A 181 14.50 -2.65 -7.58
N GLY A 182 14.03 -1.68 -8.37
CA GLY A 182 12.61 -1.50 -8.69
C GLY A 182 11.84 -0.90 -7.51
N GLY A 183 10.58 -0.50 -7.72
CA GLY A 183 9.75 0.12 -6.69
C GLY A 183 8.25 -0.13 -6.91
N SER A 184 7.34 0.30 -6.02
CA SER A 184 7.64 1.09 -4.81
C SER A 184 7.95 0.28 -3.54
N THR A 185 8.02 -1.05 -3.63
CA THR A 185 8.44 -1.94 -2.53
C THR A 185 9.94 -2.27 -2.66
N SER A 186 10.77 -1.25 -2.93
CA SER A 186 12.19 -1.39 -3.26
C SER A 186 12.99 -2.06 -2.14
N GLY A 187 12.87 -1.53 -0.91
CA GLY A 187 13.61 -2.03 0.25
C GLY A 187 13.32 -3.50 0.53
N ALA A 188 12.04 -3.88 0.59
CA ALA A 188 11.67 -5.26 0.95
C ALA A 188 12.14 -6.27 -0.10
N ALA A 189 12.02 -5.93 -1.40
CA ALA A 189 12.50 -6.82 -2.46
C ALA A 189 14.02 -7.01 -2.40
N ALA A 190 14.77 -5.93 -2.16
CA ALA A 190 16.22 -5.96 -2.03
C ALA A 190 16.66 -6.79 -0.80
N LEU A 191 16.01 -6.59 0.35
CA LEU A 191 16.27 -7.34 1.58
C LEU A 191 15.97 -8.84 1.44
N VAL A 192 14.83 -9.18 0.85
CA VAL A 192 14.42 -10.57 0.60
C VAL A 192 15.38 -11.25 -0.36
N ALA A 193 15.66 -10.62 -1.50
CA ALA A 193 16.55 -11.20 -2.51
C ALA A 193 18.00 -11.32 -2.01
N GLY A 194 18.47 -10.34 -1.24
CA GLY A 194 19.77 -10.37 -0.57
C GLY A 194 19.86 -11.38 0.58
N GLY A 195 18.74 -11.99 0.99
CA GLY A 195 18.71 -12.99 2.06
C GLY A 195 18.83 -12.41 3.47
N PHE A 196 18.55 -11.11 3.64
CA PHE A 196 18.56 -10.43 4.94
C PHE A 196 17.27 -10.67 5.74
N VAL A 197 16.18 -10.97 5.05
CA VAL A 197 14.88 -11.36 5.62
C VAL A 197 14.26 -12.47 4.79
N ASP A 198 13.39 -13.27 5.40
CA ASP A 198 12.72 -14.38 4.70
C ASP A 198 11.59 -13.87 3.79
N ILE A 199 10.77 -12.94 4.31
CA ILE A 199 9.54 -12.49 3.68
C ILE A 199 9.45 -10.96 3.77
N GLY A 200 8.97 -10.34 2.70
CA GLY A 200 8.52 -8.95 2.67
C GLY A 200 7.02 -8.89 2.46
N ILE A 201 6.33 -7.96 3.11
CA ILE A 201 4.93 -7.62 2.77
C ILE A 201 4.93 -6.23 2.15
N GLY A 202 4.41 -6.12 0.93
CA GLY A 202 4.37 -4.89 0.16
C GLY A 202 2.96 -4.47 -0.23
N ALA A 203 2.90 -3.40 -1.02
CA ALA A 203 1.69 -2.91 -1.68
C ALA A 203 1.94 -2.70 -3.18
N ASP A 204 0.93 -2.95 -4.02
CA ASP A 204 0.99 -2.95 -5.50
C ASP A 204 -0.25 -2.30 -6.11
N GLN A 205 -0.10 -1.08 -6.62
CA GLN A 205 -1.11 -0.38 -7.42
C GLN A 205 -0.85 -0.53 -8.92
N GLY A 206 0.40 -0.33 -9.34
CA GLY A 206 0.82 -0.37 -10.74
C GLY A 206 1.90 -1.41 -11.06
N GLY A 207 2.21 -2.31 -10.14
CA GLY A 207 3.35 -3.23 -10.23
C GLY A 207 4.28 -3.22 -9.03
N SER A 208 3.97 -2.48 -7.96
CA SER A 208 4.91 -2.19 -6.88
C SER A 208 5.34 -3.38 -6.02
N ILE A 209 4.74 -4.56 -6.16
CA ILE A 209 5.26 -5.84 -5.63
C ILE A 209 6.02 -6.59 -6.73
N ARG A 210 5.42 -6.68 -7.92
CA ARG A 210 5.92 -7.51 -9.03
C ARG A 210 7.18 -6.97 -9.70
N VAL A 211 7.24 -5.65 -9.93
CA VAL A 211 8.38 -4.98 -10.55
C VAL A 211 9.65 -5.13 -9.70
N PRO A 212 9.68 -4.75 -8.41
CA PRO A 212 10.90 -4.90 -7.63
C PRO A 212 11.27 -6.37 -7.42
N ALA A 213 10.29 -7.28 -7.31
CA ALA A 213 10.58 -8.72 -7.28
C ALA A 213 11.26 -9.22 -8.57
N SER A 214 10.79 -8.76 -9.74
CA SER A 214 11.40 -9.09 -11.03
C SER A 214 12.82 -8.54 -11.15
N LEU A 215 13.07 -7.31 -10.70
CA LEU A 215 14.39 -6.67 -10.79
C LEU A 215 15.38 -7.27 -9.79
N CYS A 216 14.92 -7.57 -8.58
CA CYS A 216 15.73 -8.18 -7.52
C CYS A 216 15.76 -9.71 -7.58
N GLY A 217 15.14 -10.37 -8.57
CA GLY A 217 15.19 -11.83 -8.72
C GLY A 217 14.59 -12.63 -7.56
N CYS A 218 13.46 -12.18 -7.00
CA CYS A 218 12.66 -12.93 -6.03
C CYS A 218 11.21 -13.11 -6.52
N VAL A 219 10.37 -13.78 -5.73
CA VAL A 219 8.95 -13.99 -6.04
C VAL A 219 8.13 -12.91 -5.38
N GLY A 220 7.37 -12.14 -6.16
CA GLY A 220 6.42 -11.14 -5.66
C GLY A 220 5.02 -11.44 -6.18
N LEU A 221 4.06 -11.60 -5.28
CA LEU A 221 2.68 -11.91 -5.65
C LEU A 221 1.77 -10.72 -5.36
N LYS A 222 1.16 -10.18 -6.42
CA LYS A 222 -0.01 -9.31 -6.31
C LYS A 222 -1.27 -10.18 -6.28
N PRO A 223 -1.96 -10.34 -5.14
CA PRO A 223 -3.12 -11.21 -5.06
C PRO A 223 -4.33 -10.64 -5.79
N THR A 224 -5.41 -11.43 -5.86
CA THR A 224 -6.73 -10.93 -6.29
C THR A 224 -7.12 -9.71 -5.47
N HIS A 225 -7.74 -8.71 -6.11
CA HIS A 225 -8.20 -7.49 -5.42
C HIS A 225 -9.14 -7.87 -4.27
N GLY A 226 -8.90 -7.30 -3.09
CA GLY A 226 -9.64 -7.61 -1.87
C GLY A 226 -9.28 -8.92 -1.17
N LEU A 227 -8.44 -9.81 -1.71
CA LEU A 227 -8.09 -11.07 -1.03
C LEU A 227 -7.30 -10.83 0.28
N VAL A 228 -6.35 -9.90 0.23
CA VAL A 228 -5.61 -9.40 1.40
C VAL A 228 -6.17 -8.02 1.73
N PRO A 229 -6.62 -7.77 2.98
CA PRO A 229 -7.22 -6.49 3.35
C PRO A 229 -6.16 -5.39 3.37
N TYR A 230 -6.59 -4.18 3.02
CA TYR A 230 -5.77 -2.98 2.96
C TYR A 230 -5.89 -2.10 4.22
N THR A 231 -6.61 -2.57 5.24
CA THR A 231 -6.77 -1.92 6.54
C THR A 231 -5.41 -1.59 7.17
N GLY A 232 -5.18 -0.31 7.43
CA GLY A 232 -3.93 0.19 8.02
C GLY A 232 -2.78 0.36 7.03
N ILE A 233 -3.04 0.39 5.72
CA ILE A 233 -2.03 0.67 4.69
C ILE A 233 -2.39 1.99 4.01
N ALA A 234 -1.39 2.87 3.81
CA ALA A 234 -1.61 4.16 3.17
C ALA A 234 -2.14 3.96 1.74
N SER A 235 -3.38 4.39 1.51
CA SER A 235 -4.12 4.22 0.25
C SER A 235 -3.77 5.32 -0.74
N ASN A 236 -3.64 4.94 -2.02
CA ASN A 236 -3.58 5.91 -3.11
C ASN A 236 -4.91 5.94 -3.88
N ASP A 237 -5.36 4.78 -4.36
CA ASP A 237 -6.72 4.59 -4.83
C ASP A 237 -7.25 3.21 -4.41
N PRO A 238 -8.36 3.16 -3.63
CA PRO A 238 -9.02 1.93 -3.26
C PRO A 238 -9.30 0.93 -4.40
N ILE A 239 -9.49 1.40 -5.64
CA ILE A 239 -9.85 0.57 -6.79
C ILE A 239 -8.75 -0.43 -7.19
N ASP A 240 -7.49 -0.12 -6.91
CA ASP A 240 -6.34 -0.95 -7.30
C ASP A 240 -5.27 -1.04 -6.21
N ASP A 241 -5.59 -0.64 -4.98
CA ASP A 241 -4.79 -0.97 -3.81
C ASP A 241 -4.75 -2.50 -3.58
N HIS A 242 -3.58 -3.11 -3.74
CA HIS A 242 -3.30 -4.49 -3.34
C HIS A 242 -2.20 -4.53 -2.28
N ALA A 243 -2.32 -5.43 -1.31
CA ALA A 243 -1.23 -5.86 -0.45
C ALA A 243 -0.84 -7.31 -0.76
N GLY A 244 0.43 -7.68 -0.57
CA GLY A 244 0.86 -9.03 -0.87
C GLY A 244 2.33 -9.33 -0.53
N PRO A 245 2.70 -10.61 -0.56
CA PRO A 245 4.01 -11.06 -0.12
C PRO A 245 5.08 -11.02 -1.21
N LEU A 246 6.33 -10.89 -0.77
CA LEU A 246 7.57 -11.13 -1.49
C LEU A 246 8.38 -12.18 -0.71
N ALA A 247 8.93 -13.18 -1.37
CA ALA A 247 9.86 -14.14 -0.77
C ALA A 247 10.82 -14.71 -1.81
N ARG A 248 11.84 -15.47 -1.38
CA ARG A 248 12.78 -16.13 -2.31
C ARG A 248 12.16 -17.33 -3.02
N THR A 249 11.08 -17.90 -2.48
CA THR A 249 10.41 -19.08 -3.03
C THR A 249 8.90 -18.89 -3.15
N VAL A 250 8.28 -19.58 -4.11
CA VAL A 250 6.82 -19.60 -4.29
C VAL A 250 6.12 -20.20 -3.06
N MET A 251 6.76 -21.16 -2.39
CA MET A 251 6.24 -21.77 -1.17
C MET A 251 6.13 -20.76 -0.02
N GLU A 252 7.17 -19.96 0.21
CA GLU A 252 7.14 -18.95 1.28
C GLU A 252 6.13 -17.84 0.97
N VAL A 253 5.99 -17.46 -0.30
CA VAL A 253 4.90 -16.57 -0.76
C VAL A 253 3.53 -17.17 -0.44
N ALA A 254 3.32 -18.46 -0.73
CA ALA A 254 2.05 -19.14 -0.45
C ALA A 254 1.77 -19.24 1.06
N GLN A 255 2.78 -19.55 1.88
CA GLN A 255 2.66 -19.60 3.34
C GLN A 255 2.31 -18.22 3.92
N CYS A 256 2.98 -17.16 3.45
CA CYS A 256 2.64 -15.80 3.85
C CYS A 256 1.23 -15.42 3.40
N LEU A 257 0.83 -15.79 2.18
CA LEU A 257 -0.51 -15.52 1.66
C LEU A 257 -1.59 -16.21 2.50
N ASP A 258 -1.35 -17.44 2.96
CA ASP A 258 -2.25 -18.13 3.89
C ASP A 258 -2.38 -17.39 5.23
N ALA A 259 -1.28 -16.82 5.73
CA ALA A 259 -1.29 -16.06 6.97
C ALA A 259 -2.05 -14.73 6.83
N ILE A 260 -2.03 -14.05 5.68
CA ILE A 260 -2.54 -12.68 5.57
C ILE A 260 -3.82 -12.51 4.73
N SER A 261 -4.41 -13.60 4.24
CA SER A 261 -5.63 -13.54 3.42
C SER A 261 -6.92 -13.62 4.24
N GLY A 262 -7.97 -12.98 3.71
CA GLY A 262 -9.35 -13.09 4.19
C GLY A 262 -10.00 -11.74 4.52
N TYR A 263 -11.30 -11.77 4.82
CA TYR A 263 -12.02 -10.58 5.26
C TYR A 263 -11.74 -10.28 6.74
N ASP A 264 -11.43 -9.02 7.04
CA ASP A 264 -11.11 -8.55 8.39
C ASP A 264 -12.27 -7.85 9.11
N GLY A 265 -13.40 -7.65 8.41
CA GLY A 265 -14.55 -6.94 8.95
C GLY A 265 -14.47 -5.42 8.85
N ILE A 266 -13.39 -4.87 8.27
CA ILE A 266 -13.10 -3.43 8.22
C ILE A 266 -13.00 -2.94 6.78
N ASP A 267 -12.24 -3.62 5.91
CA ASP A 267 -11.99 -3.17 4.53
C ASP A 267 -13.10 -3.62 3.57
N ASP A 268 -13.86 -2.66 3.04
CA ASP A 268 -14.90 -2.92 2.04
C ASP A 268 -14.39 -3.52 0.71
N ARG A 269 -13.09 -3.44 0.42
CA ARG A 269 -12.48 -4.12 -0.74
C ARG A 269 -12.53 -5.64 -0.57
N SER A 270 -12.51 -6.12 0.68
CA SER A 270 -12.38 -7.54 1.03
C SER A 270 -13.71 -8.27 1.25
N LEU A 271 -14.86 -7.67 0.89
CA LEU A 271 -16.18 -8.28 1.09
C LEU A 271 -16.37 -9.63 0.37
N GLY A 272 -15.65 -9.86 -0.74
CA GLY A 272 -15.67 -11.13 -1.47
C GLY A 272 -14.60 -12.14 -1.03
N ALA A 273 -13.78 -11.79 -0.04
CA ALA A 273 -12.68 -12.63 0.43
C ALA A 273 -13.21 -13.80 1.29
N PRO A 274 -12.47 -14.94 1.34
CA PRO A 274 -12.76 -16.00 2.29
C PRO A 274 -12.66 -15.49 3.74
N LYS A 275 -13.15 -16.29 4.69
CA LYS A 275 -12.90 -16.02 6.10
C LYS A 275 -11.39 -16.11 6.36
N HIS A 276 -10.85 -15.20 7.16
CA HIS A 276 -9.46 -15.29 7.60
C HIS A 276 -9.16 -16.65 8.26
N GLY A 277 -8.00 -17.23 7.93
CA GLY A 277 -7.54 -18.52 8.42
C GLY A 277 -8.12 -19.75 7.72
N THR A 278 -8.86 -19.59 6.61
CA THR A 278 -9.42 -20.74 5.86
C THR A 278 -8.78 -20.98 4.50
N THR A 279 -7.78 -20.19 4.10
CA THR A 279 -7.05 -20.41 2.85
C THR A 279 -5.99 -21.50 3.03
N THR A 280 -5.64 -22.16 1.93
CA THR A 280 -4.80 -23.37 1.90
C THR A 280 -3.74 -23.35 0.79
N PHE A 281 -3.32 -22.16 0.34
CA PHE A 281 -2.45 -21.98 -0.83
C PHE A 281 -1.16 -22.81 -0.75
N ALA A 282 -0.51 -22.85 0.41
CA ALA A 282 0.72 -23.62 0.59
C ALA A 282 0.48 -25.13 0.48
N SER A 283 -0.59 -25.65 1.10
CA SER A 283 -0.94 -27.08 0.98
C SER A 283 -1.45 -27.45 -0.42
N ASP A 284 -2.17 -26.55 -1.08
CA ASP A 284 -2.67 -26.75 -2.45
C ASP A 284 -1.51 -26.85 -3.44
N LEU A 285 -0.49 -26.00 -3.26
CA LEU A 285 0.76 -26.06 -4.04
C LEU A 285 1.51 -27.39 -3.85
N LEU A 286 1.51 -27.95 -2.64
CA LEU A 286 2.14 -29.25 -2.36
C LEU A 286 1.34 -30.45 -2.89
N SER A 287 0.00 -30.36 -2.85
CA SER A 287 -0.88 -31.47 -3.20
C SER A 287 -1.08 -31.64 -4.71
N ASN A 288 -0.88 -30.58 -5.49
CA ASN A 288 -0.96 -30.61 -6.95
C ASN A 288 0.32 -30.10 -7.62
N PRO A 289 1.45 -30.82 -7.47
CA PRO A 289 2.71 -30.39 -8.05
C PRO A 289 2.70 -30.62 -9.56
N GLY A 290 2.71 -29.54 -10.34
CA GLY A 290 3.00 -29.58 -11.77
C GLY A 290 2.02 -28.80 -12.64
N ALA A 291 2.32 -28.80 -13.94
CA ALA A 291 1.58 -28.02 -14.93
C ALA A 291 0.74 -28.88 -15.89
N LYS A 292 0.63 -30.19 -15.63
CA LYS A 292 -0.03 -31.12 -16.53
C LYS A 292 -1.51 -30.75 -16.71
N GLY A 293 -1.91 -30.52 -17.96
CA GLY A 293 -3.29 -30.13 -18.31
C GLY A 293 -3.60 -28.65 -18.10
N MET A 294 -2.64 -27.83 -17.62
CA MET A 294 -2.81 -26.37 -17.60
C MET A 294 -2.78 -25.82 -19.03
N ARG A 295 -3.56 -24.75 -19.26
CA ARG A 295 -3.51 -23.96 -20.50
C ARG A 295 -2.91 -22.60 -20.17
N ILE A 296 -1.78 -22.27 -20.79
CA ILE A 296 -1.02 -21.05 -20.56
C ILE A 296 -1.10 -20.19 -21.81
N GLY A 297 -1.72 -19.02 -21.68
CA GLY A 297 -1.79 -18.01 -22.74
C GLY A 297 -0.62 -17.03 -22.64
N VAL A 298 0.18 -16.92 -23.69
CA VAL A 298 1.23 -15.90 -23.84
C VAL A 298 0.62 -14.71 -24.56
N LEU A 299 0.50 -13.57 -23.88
CA LEU A 299 -0.13 -12.38 -24.44
C LEU A 299 0.75 -11.76 -25.53
N THR A 300 0.26 -11.73 -26.78
CA THR A 300 1.01 -11.18 -27.92
C THR A 300 1.41 -9.72 -27.68
N GLU A 301 0.45 -8.89 -27.26
CA GLU A 301 0.64 -7.45 -27.07
C GLU A 301 1.66 -7.11 -25.97
N ALA A 302 1.89 -8.00 -25.01
CA ALA A 302 2.87 -7.80 -23.94
C ALA A 302 4.32 -7.81 -24.43
N PHE A 303 4.58 -8.34 -25.64
CA PHE A 303 5.92 -8.47 -26.23
C PHE A 303 6.15 -7.56 -27.45
N GLU A 304 5.21 -6.66 -27.74
CA GLU A 304 5.25 -5.69 -28.85
C GLU A 304 5.55 -4.26 -28.37
N ILE A 305 6.06 -4.14 -27.14
CA ILE A 305 6.38 -2.86 -26.50
C ILE A 305 7.73 -2.34 -27.02
N ALA A 306 7.77 -1.07 -27.42
CA ALA A 306 8.93 -0.46 -28.07
C ALA A 306 10.24 -0.48 -27.24
N LEU A 307 10.14 -0.44 -25.91
CA LEU A 307 11.28 -0.40 -24.99
C LEU A 307 11.61 -1.77 -24.35
N LEU A 308 11.07 -2.86 -24.91
CA LEU A 308 11.36 -4.20 -24.40
C LEU A 308 12.74 -4.68 -24.85
N ASP A 309 13.59 -5.02 -23.88
CA ASP A 309 14.86 -5.66 -24.14
C ASP A 309 14.66 -7.05 -24.77
N LYS A 310 15.40 -7.31 -25.85
CA LYS A 310 15.27 -8.55 -26.63
C LYS A 310 15.65 -9.78 -25.82
N ASP A 311 16.69 -9.70 -25.00
CA ASP A 311 17.18 -10.84 -24.24
C ASP A 311 16.20 -11.20 -23.11
N VAL A 312 15.57 -10.18 -22.51
CA VAL A 312 14.45 -10.38 -21.55
C VAL A 312 13.26 -11.06 -22.24
N LYS A 313 12.84 -10.56 -23.41
CA LYS A 313 11.76 -11.16 -24.21
C LYS A 313 12.02 -12.64 -24.48
N ASP A 314 13.19 -12.94 -25.04
CA ASP A 314 13.56 -14.30 -25.43
C ASP A 314 13.62 -15.24 -24.22
N LEU A 315 14.15 -14.76 -23.09
CA LEU A 315 14.23 -15.54 -21.85
C LEU A 315 12.84 -15.87 -21.29
N VAL A 316 11.93 -14.89 -21.23
CA VAL A 316 10.56 -15.09 -20.72
C VAL A 316 9.79 -16.04 -21.64
N LEU A 317 9.88 -15.87 -22.96
CA LEU A 317 9.23 -16.75 -23.93
C LEU A 317 9.81 -18.17 -23.88
N SER A 318 11.12 -18.32 -23.68
CA SER A 318 11.76 -19.62 -23.48
C SER A 318 11.24 -20.29 -22.20
N ALA A 319 11.16 -19.56 -21.09
CA ALA A 319 10.63 -20.07 -19.82
C ALA A 319 9.16 -20.48 -19.94
N ALA A 320 8.32 -19.69 -20.60
CA ALA A 320 6.92 -20.04 -20.85
C ALA A 320 6.80 -21.34 -21.67
N ASN A 321 7.61 -21.50 -22.73
CA ASN A 321 7.56 -22.69 -23.58
C ASN A 321 7.99 -23.98 -22.87
N LYS A 322 8.88 -23.91 -21.85
CA LYS A 322 9.28 -25.08 -21.06
C LYS A 322 8.11 -25.74 -20.31
N PHE A 323 7.00 -25.04 -20.08
CA PHE A 323 5.82 -25.66 -19.48
C PHE A 323 5.19 -26.75 -20.37
N LYS A 324 5.45 -26.75 -21.69
CA LYS A 324 5.06 -27.85 -22.59
C LYS A 324 5.67 -29.18 -22.16
N ASP A 325 6.93 -29.15 -21.73
CA ASP A 325 7.67 -30.34 -21.24
C ASP A 325 7.07 -30.88 -19.93
N LEU A 326 6.36 -30.02 -19.18
CA LEU A 326 5.64 -30.36 -17.95
C LEU A 326 4.18 -30.77 -18.20
N GLY A 327 3.76 -30.89 -19.46
CA GLY A 327 2.43 -31.34 -19.86
C GLY A 327 1.36 -30.25 -19.93
N ALA A 328 1.74 -28.97 -19.92
CA ALA A 328 0.83 -27.86 -20.20
C ALA A 328 0.65 -27.65 -21.72
N THR A 329 -0.41 -26.97 -22.13
CA THR A 329 -0.48 -26.33 -23.44
C THR A 329 -0.06 -24.87 -23.30
N VAL A 330 0.75 -24.39 -24.24
CA VAL A 330 1.21 -23.00 -24.25
C VAL A 330 0.96 -22.44 -25.63
N GLU A 331 0.12 -21.41 -25.69
CA GLU A 331 -0.39 -20.81 -26.93
C GLU A 331 -0.31 -19.29 -26.84
N GLU A 332 -0.07 -18.64 -27.98
CA GLU A 332 -0.21 -17.18 -28.06
C GLU A 332 -1.68 -16.78 -28.05
N VAL A 333 -2.00 -15.73 -27.30
CA VAL A 333 -3.36 -15.21 -27.18
C VAL A 333 -3.30 -13.70 -27.35
N SER A 334 -4.14 -13.17 -28.23
CA SER A 334 -4.31 -11.72 -28.40
C SER A 334 -5.35 -11.20 -27.42
N VAL A 335 -4.99 -10.14 -26.72
CA VAL A 335 -5.89 -9.29 -25.94
C VAL A 335 -5.67 -7.85 -26.42
N PRO A 336 -6.36 -7.39 -27.48
CA PRO A 336 -6.09 -6.11 -28.12
C PRO A 336 -6.24 -4.88 -27.19
N MET A 337 -6.96 -5.03 -26.07
CA MET A 337 -7.08 -3.98 -25.05
C MET A 337 -5.90 -3.92 -24.07
N HIS A 338 -4.98 -4.88 -24.08
CA HIS A 338 -3.84 -4.92 -23.16
C HIS A 338 -3.02 -3.61 -23.17
N PRO A 339 -2.68 -3.01 -24.34
CA PRO A 339 -1.99 -1.73 -24.38
C PRO A 339 -2.81 -0.56 -23.80
N LEU A 340 -4.15 -0.63 -23.88
CA LEU A 340 -5.04 0.39 -23.31
C LEU A 340 -5.03 0.38 -21.77
N GLY A 341 -4.66 -0.74 -21.15
CA GLY A 341 -4.60 -0.87 -19.69
C GLY A 341 -3.72 0.20 -19.04
N ILE A 342 -2.58 0.54 -19.67
CA ILE A 342 -1.68 1.60 -19.19
C ILE A 342 -2.41 2.96 -19.18
N ALA A 343 -3.12 3.29 -20.25
CA ALA A 343 -3.83 4.56 -20.36
C ALA A 343 -4.99 4.66 -19.37
N ILE A 344 -5.80 3.59 -19.26
CA ILE A 344 -6.94 3.51 -18.34
C ILE A 344 -6.47 3.63 -16.89
N TRP A 345 -5.47 2.86 -16.50
CA TRP A 345 -4.87 2.94 -15.17
C TRP A 345 -4.28 4.33 -14.91
N THR A 346 -3.56 4.92 -15.86
CA THR A 346 -2.92 6.22 -15.69
C THR A 346 -3.94 7.32 -15.41
N ILE A 347 -5.03 7.41 -16.19
CA ILE A 347 -6.03 8.47 -15.96
C ILE A 347 -6.77 8.27 -14.63
N GLN A 348 -7.09 7.03 -14.28
CA GLN A 348 -7.71 6.69 -12.99
C GLN A 348 -6.79 7.12 -11.83
N GLN A 349 -5.51 6.74 -11.86
CA GLN A 349 -4.56 7.10 -10.81
C GLN A 349 -4.35 8.60 -10.65
N ARG A 350 -4.30 9.36 -11.76
CA ARG A 350 -4.09 10.82 -11.68
C ARG A 350 -5.29 11.54 -11.06
N ILE A 351 -6.50 11.09 -11.36
CA ILE A 351 -7.71 11.69 -10.79
C ILE A 351 -7.85 11.30 -9.31
N SER A 352 -7.82 10.01 -9.01
CA SER A 352 -8.05 9.54 -7.64
C SER A 352 -6.91 9.88 -6.69
N GLY A 353 -5.66 9.79 -7.14
CA GLY A 353 -4.50 10.17 -6.34
C GLY A 353 -4.51 11.66 -5.99
N TYR A 354 -4.94 12.53 -6.91
CA TYR A 354 -5.17 13.95 -6.59
C TYR A 354 -6.21 14.13 -5.47
N LEU A 355 -7.34 13.44 -5.57
CA LEU A 355 -8.38 13.48 -4.53
C LEU A 355 -7.85 12.93 -3.19
N ALA A 356 -7.05 11.87 -3.20
CA ALA A 356 -6.42 11.29 -2.01
C ALA A 356 -5.48 12.28 -1.34
N LEU A 357 -4.60 12.91 -2.13
CA LEU A 357 -3.63 13.88 -1.62
C LEU A 357 -4.30 15.11 -1.01
N GLN A 358 -5.49 15.48 -1.48
CA GLN A 358 -6.28 16.58 -0.93
C GLN A 358 -7.19 16.19 0.23
N GLY A 359 -7.20 14.93 0.67
CA GLY A 359 -8.12 14.45 1.71
C GLY A 359 -9.59 14.40 1.27
N HIS A 360 -9.84 14.40 -0.04
CA HIS A 360 -11.19 14.35 -0.62
C HIS A 360 -11.70 12.91 -0.80
N GLN A 361 -10.92 11.89 -0.43
CA GLN A 361 -11.40 10.51 -0.43
C GLN A 361 -12.23 10.24 0.81
N THR A 362 -13.56 10.18 0.65
CA THR A 362 -14.49 9.91 1.76
C THR A 362 -15.56 8.89 1.36
N GLY A 363 -16.16 8.24 2.36
CA GLY A 363 -17.36 7.40 2.19
C GLY A 363 -17.11 5.89 2.00
N ARG A 364 -15.88 5.41 2.21
CA ARG A 364 -15.57 3.97 2.25
C ARG A 364 -15.63 3.44 3.67
N HIS A 365 -15.97 2.16 3.80
CA HIS A 365 -15.81 1.45 5.06
C HIS A 365 -14.38 0.92 5.12
N SER A 366 -13.53 1.59 5.89
CA SER A 366 -12.14 1.25 6.12
C SER A 366 -11.62 1.96 7.37
N TYR A 367 -10.47 1.53 7.90
CA TYR A 367 -9.76 2.28 8.92
C TYR A 367 -9.16 3.56 8.32
N GLY A 368 -9.65 4.72 8.76
CA GLY A 368 -9.11 6.02 8.36
C GLY A 368 -7.79 6.31 9.07
N LEU A 369 -6.76 6.68 8.30
CA LEU A 369 -5.46 7.08 8.85
C LEU A 369 -5.48 8.58 9.19
N THR A 370 -6.28 8.97 10.17
CA THR A 370 -6.51 10.38 10.54
C THR A 370 -5.21 11.12 10.84
N GLY A 371 -4.29 10.52 11.61
CA GLY A 371 -2.97 11.11 11.87
C GLY A 371 -2.10 11.33 10.62
N LEU A 372 -2.24 10.49 9.58
CA LEU A 372 -1.58 10.73 8.28
C LEU A 372 -2.23 11.91 7.55
N GLU A 373 -3.56 12.00 7.57
CA GLU A 373 -4.29 13.12 6.96
C GLU A 373 -3.95 14.46 7.65
N GLU A 374 -3.83 14.47 8.98
CA GLU A 374 -3.38 15.64 9.76
C GLU A 374 -1.93 16.03 9.44
N ALA A 375 -1.02 15.07 9.28
CA ALA A 375 0.35 15.37 8.86
C ALA A 375 0.39 15.94 7.43
N LYS A 376 -0.46 15.41 6.55
CA LYS A 376 -0.56 15.81 5.14
C LYS A 376 -1.22 17.16 4.93
N LEU A 377 -2.30 17.47 5.63
CA LEU A 377 -3.11 18.66 5.42
C LEU A 377 -2.91 19.72 6.52
N PRO A 378 -3.18 21.01 6.25
CA PRO A 378 -3.42 21.57 4.92
C PRO A 378 -2.13 21.56 4.07
N TRP A 379 -2.33 21.67 2.75
CA TRP A 379 -1.23 21.95 1.83
C TRP A 379 -0.76 23.40 2.01
N THR A 380 0.55 23.58 2.13
CA THR A 380 1.20 24.91 2.12
C THR A 380 2.10 25.01 0.88
N GLN A 381 2.51 26.23 0.53
CA GLN A 381 3.49 26.44 -0.53
C GLN A 381 4.80 25.69 -0.23
N GLU A 382 5.24 25.68 1.03
CA GLU A 382 6.45 24.94 1.46
C GLU A 382 6.33 23.43 1.19
N LYS A 383 5.21 22.80 1.57
CA LYS A 383 4.96 21.39 1.27
C LYS A 383 4.95 21.14 -0.24
N PHE A 384 4.33 22.02 -1.00
CA PHE A 384 4.26 21.91 -2.46
C PHE A 384 5.63 22.06 -3.13
N ASP A 385 6.48 22.97 -2.64
CA ASP A 385 7.83 23.19 -3.19
C ASP A 385 8.73 21.95 -3.02
N LYS A 386 8.48 21.13 -1.98
CA LYS A 386 9.14 19.84 -1.78
C LYS A 386 8.68 18.74 -2.76
N CYS A 387 7.53 18.89 -3.41
CA CYS A 387 7.09 17.96 -4.46
C CYS A 387 7.97 18.03 -5.72
N ALA A 388 8.61 19.18 -5.96
CA ALA A 388 9.57 19.31 -7.05
C ALA A 388 10.80 18.48 -6.71
N PHE A 389 11.04 17.44 -7.51
CA PHE A 389 12.17 16.53 -7.37
C PHE A 389 13.49 17.33 -7.36
N GLN A 390 13.98 17.71 -6.19
CA GLN A 390 15.32 18.27 -6.06
C GLN A 390 16.25 17.08 -6.17
N GLN A 391 16.79 16.83 -7.36
CA GLN A 391 17.88 15.87 -7.47
C GLN A 391 18.90 16.20 -6.39
N PRO A 392 19.34 15.24 -5.56
CA PRO A 392 20.44 15.49 -4.65
C PRO A 392 21.59 16.02 -5.51
N LYS A 393 22.08 17.21 -5.15
CA LYS A 393 23.28 17.78 -5.75
C LYS A 393 24.39 16.75 -5.56
N THR A 394 24.71 16.04 -6.64
CA THR A 394 25.85 15.12 -6.80
C THR A 394 25.91 13.98 -5.79
N TYR A 395 25.59 12.75 -6.23
CA TYR A 395 26.34 11.58 -5.74
C TYR A 395 27.68 11.53 -6.51
N PRO A 396 28.82 11.33 -5.82
CA PRO A 396 30.15 11.26 -6.44
C PRO A 396 30.31 10.07 -7.40
#